data_AF-A0A1G4TJ83-F1
#
_entry.id   AF-A0A1G4TJ83-F1
#
_cell.length_a   1.000
_cell.length_b   1.000
_cell.length_c   1.000
_cell.angle_alpha   90.00
_cell.angle_beta   90.00
_cell.angle_gamma   90.00
#
_symmetry.space_group_name_H-M   'P 1'
#
loop_
_entity.id
_entity.type
_entity.pdbx_description
1 polymer ?
#
loop_
_entity_poly.entity_id
_entity_poly.type
_entity_poly.pdbx_seq_one_letter_code
_entity_poly.pdbx_strand_id
1 'polypeptide(L)'
;MNGIRIAVLNQFAGLTDDEVAAAVTALQIQVHEHFEPAWGIDAEVTFYPDGQAPAGCWQLVILNNSDQAGALGYHDLTNEGLPLGKVFAGTDLAYGNSWTVTASHELLEMLGDPDINLTVFIENSANGGILYAYENCDACEDDRYSYAINGVQVSDFVFPSWFQNFNLPNTQYDYCNHITQAFELLPGGYIGYYNVNAGGGWQQKYAAGQSLKYSMRAYIGSRRERRRTPKVQWIKSNVNKVLTSKNRFARELTAEIGLRPITFTVKFYDGKGGICFFDVSMGNDGKCINSDNGDTQSFTVNQAPGIQIIVVTGSAPNGGKITVEVTDARGNVLTTADDNSFSGNIIKSFIKPYTLN
;
A
#
# COMPACT_ATOMS: atom_id res chain seq x y z
N MET A 1 9.89 -31.32 -3.82
CA MET A 1 9.74 -30.06 -4.58
C MET A 1 10.27 -28.96 -3.68
N ASN A 2 10.98 -27.96 -4.19
CA ASN A 2 11.30 -26.79 -3.35
C ASN A 2 9.96 -26.08 -3.07
N GLY A 3 9.62 -25.89 -1.79
CA GLY A 3 8.37 -25.23 -1.38
C GLY A 3 8.30 -23.77 -1.83
N ILE A 4 7.10 -23.18 -1.77
CA ILE A 4 6.89 -21.75 -2.02
C ILE A 4 7.67 -20.96 -0.97
N ARG A 5 8.40 -19.92 -1.41
CA ARG A 5 9.15 -19.01 -0.53
C ARG A 5 8.69 -17.58 -0.76
N ILE A 6 8.35 -16.90 0.33
CA ILE A 6 7.79 -15.56 0.32
C ILE A 6 8.72 -14.65 1.13
N ALA A 7 9.23 -13.61 0.47
CA ALA A 7 10.07 -12.59 1.08
C ALA A 7 9.20 -11.40 1.51
N VAL A 8 9.16 -11.15 2.81
CA VAL A 8 8.51 -9.95 3.37
C VAL A 8 9.53 -8.82 3.41
N LEU A 9 9.21 -7.71 2.75
CA LEU A 9 10.09 -6.55 2.61
C LEU A 9 9.47 -5.33 3.28
N ASN A 10 10.19 -4.72 4.22
CA ASN A 10 9.76 -3.46 4.83
C ASN A 10 10.33 -2.26 4.04
N GLN A 11 9.47 -1.55 3.31
CA GLN A 11 9.81 -0.29 2.64
C GLN A 11 9.11 0.91 3.30
N PHE A 12 8.54 0.72 4.48
CA PHE A 12 7.84 1.75 5.24
C PHE A 12 8.55 2.05 6.55
N ALA A 13 9.19 3.23 6.62
CA ALA A 13 9.91 3.68 7.81
C ALA A 13 9.02 3.93 9.05
N GLY A 14 7.69 3.87 8.91
CA GLY A 14 6.76 4.01 10.04
C GLY A 14 6.52 2.72 10.81
N LEU A 15 7.09 1.59 10.36
CA LEU A 15 7.10 0.32 11.09
C LEU A 15 8.54 -0.09 11.38
N THR A 16 8.78 -0.54 12.60
CA THR A 16 10.06 -1.11 13.02
C THR A 16 10.22 -2.53 12.51
N ASP A 17 11.47 -2.98 12.38
CA ASP A 17 11.79 -4.36 11.99
C ASP A 17 11.22 -5.38 12.99
N ASP A 18 11.16 -5.04 14.28
CA ASP A 18 10.58 -5.91 15.32
C ASP A 18 9.05 -6.07 15.13
N GLU A 19 8.34 -4.99 14.80
CA GLU A 19 6.90 -5.05 14.49
C GLU A 19 6.65 -5.92 13.25
N VAL A 20 7.48 -5.79 12.22
CA VAL A 20 7.36 -6.60 11.01
C VAL A 20 7.72 -8.06 11.28
N ALA A 21 8.77 -8.34 12.05
CA ALA A 21 9.15 -9.70 12.43
C ALA A 21 8.07 -10.41 13.26
N ALA A 22 7.41 -9.69 14.17
CA ALA A 22 6.27 -10.21 14.93
C ALA A 22 5.10 -10.56 13.99
N ALA A 23 4.79 -9.70 13.01
CA ALA A 23 3.78 -9.98 12.01
C ALA A 23 4.15 -11.20 11.15
N VAL A 24 5.39 -11.31 10.66
CA VAL A 24 5.85 -12.47 9.87
C VAL A 24 5.69 -13.78 10.63
N THR A 25 5.94 -13.78 11.95
CA THR A 25 5.71 -14.96 12.78
C THR A 25 4.24 -15.38 12.79
N ALA A 26 3.32 -14.43 12.94
CA ALA A 26 1.89 -14.71 12.88
C ALA A 26 1.44 -15.17 11.48
N LEU A 27 1.97 -14.56 10.41
CA LEU A 27 1.70 -14.94 9.02
C LEU A 27 2.17 -16.37 8.71
N GLN A 28 3.36 -16.76 9.18
CA GLN A 28 3.86 -18.13 9.00
C GLN A 28 2.94 -19.16 9.67
N ILE A 29 2.48 -18.88 10.89
CA ILE A 29 1.52 -19.74 11.60
C ILE A 29 0.21 -19.80 10.82
N GLN A 30 -0.30 -18.66 10.36
CA GLN A 30 -1.55 -18.62 9.59
C GLN A 30 -1.47 -19.48 8.32
N VAL A 31 -0.39 -19.34 7.55
CA VAL A 31 -0.19 -20.10 6.31
C VAL A 31 -0.15 -21.60 6.62
N HIS A 32 0.68 -22.01 7.59
CA HIS A 32 0.94 -23.42 7.86
C HIS A 32 -0.19 -24.10 8.63
N GLU A 33 -0.69 -23.48 9.71
CA GLU A 33 -1.64 -24.14 10.61
C GLU A 33 -3.09 -23.90 10.24
N HIS A 34 -3.42 -22.82 9.53
CA HIS A 34 -4.80 -22.42 9.27
C HIS A 34 -5.17 -22.53 7.80
N PHE A 35 -4.34 -21.99 6.91
CA PHE A 35 -4.62 -21.94 5.48
C PHE A 35 -4.32 -23.26 4.76
N GLU A 36 -3.16 -23.88 5.00
CA GLU A 36 -2.78 -25.16 4.39
C GLU A 36 -3.85 -26.24 4.60
N PRO A 37 -4.45 -26.45 5.80
CA PRO A 37 -5.48 -27.48 5.97
C PRO A 37 -6.73 -27.28 5.10
N ALA A 38 -7.06 -26.03 4.76
CA ALA A 38 -8.24 -25.70 3.96
C ALA A 38 -7.95 -25.66 2.44
N TRP A 39 -6.77 -25.17 2.06
CA TRP A 39 -6.41 -24.90 0.66
C TRP A 39 -5.37 -25.87 0.08
N GLY A 40 -4.69 -26.65 0.91
CA GLY A 40 -3.64 -27.60 0.50
C GLY A 40 -2.38 -26.91 -0.02
N ILE A 41 -2.16 -25.65 0.34
CA ILE A 41 -1.05 -24.80 -0.11
C ILE A 41 -0.33 -24.28 1.13
N ASP A 42 0.99 -24.50 1.18
CA ASP A 42 1.88 -24.05 2.25
C ASP A 42 3.04 -23.23 1.68
N ALA A 43 3.64 -22.37 2.50
CA ALA A 43 4.77 -21.53 2.13
C ALA A 43 5.66 -21.17 3.33
N GLU A 44 6.94 -20.98 3.02
CA GLU A 44 7.91 -20.39 3.94
C GLU A 44 7.90 -18.87 3.81
N VAL A 45 7.53 -18.18 4.88
CA VAL A 45 7.44 -16.71 4.97
C VAL A 45 8.64 -16.20 5.75
N THR A 46 9.52 -15.44 5.11
CA THR A 46 10.76 -14.95 5.72
C THR A 46 10.86 -13.44 5.60
N PHE A 47 11.23 -12.77 6.69
CA PHE A 47 11.47 -11.33 6.71
C PHE A 47 12.89 -10.98 6.24
N TYR A 48 13.00 -9.99 5.35
CA TYR A 48 14.27 -9.44 4.86
C TYR A 48 14.34 -7.94 5.20
N PRO A 49 14.96 -7.56 6.33
CA PRO A 49 14.99 -6.18 6.82
C PRO A 49 15.84 -5.25 5.95
N ASP A 50 16.76 -5.78 5.14
CA ASP A 50 17.51 -5.01 4.15
C ASP A 50 16.67 -4.63 2.91
N GLY A 51 15.43 -5.12 2.84
CA GLY A 51 14.49 -4.86 1.75
C GLY A 51 14.84 -5.55 0.44
N GLN A 52 15.75 -6.54 0.44
CA GLN A 52 16.17 -7.26 -0.76
C GLN A 52 15.64 -8.71 -0.76
N ALA A 53 14.70 -9.00 -1.66
CA ALA A 53 14.20 -10.36 -1.84
C ALA A 53 15.24 -11.25 -2.56
N PRO A 54 15.49 -12.49 -2.09
CA PRO A 54 16.30 -13.44 -2.85
C PRO A 54 15.63 -13.82 -4.16
N ALA A 55 16.45 -14.14 -5.17
CA ALA A 55 15.96 -14.57 -6.48
C ALA A 55 14.98 -15.76 -6.38
N GLY A 56 13.88 -15.67 -7.12
CA GLY A 56 12.86 -16.71 -7.18
C GLY A 56 11.92 -16.77 -5.97
N CYS A 57 11.97 -15.81 -5.05
CA CYS A 57 10.96 -15.67 -4.00
C CYS A 57 9.79 -14.82 -4.51
N TRP A 58 8.58 -15.17 -4.07
CA TRP A 58 7.44 -14.26 -4.14
C TRP A 58 7.66 -13.13 -3.14
N GLN A 59 6.98 -12.01 -3.31
CA GLN A 59 7.23 -10.82 -2.50
C GLN A 59 5.96 -10.37 -1.79
N LEU A 60 6.09 -10.00 -0.52
CA LEU A 60 5.07 -9.25 0.22
C LEU A 60 5.72 -7.95 0.69
N VAL A 61 5.34 -6.82 0.08
CA VAL A 61 6.04 -5.55 0.24
C VAL A 61 5.19 -4.57 1.04
N ILE A 62 5.72 -4.14 2.18
CA ILE A 62 5.10 -3.19 3.09
C ILE A 62 5.50 -1.77 2.69
N LEU A 63 4.51 -0.93 2.40
CA LEU A 63 4.65 0.39 1.79
C LEU A 63 3.93 1.46 2.62
N ASN A 64 4.36 2.71 2.47
CA ASN A 64 3.73 3.83 3.16
C ASN A 64 2.34 4.15 2.59
N ASN A 65 2.31 4.62 1.33
CA ASN A 65 1.11 5.17 0.73
C ASN A 65 0.61 4.27 -0.38
N SER A 66 -0.72 4.19 -0.47
CA SER A 66 -1.38 3.58 -1.61
C SER A 66 -0.98 4.25 -2.91
N ASP A 67 -0.56 3.43 -3.88
CA ASP A 67 -0.36 3.85 -5.26
C ASP A 67 -1.66 3.75 -6.10
N GLN A 68 -2.76 3.29 -5.47
CA GLN A 68 -4.10 3.22 -6.05
C GLN A 68 -5.15 3.77 -5.08
N ALA A 69 -5.75 4.92 -5.41
CA ALA A 69 -6.76 5.55 -4.55
C ALA A 69 -7.83 4.56 -4.07
N GLY A 70 -7.94 4.40 -2.75
CA GLY A 70 -8.91 3.52 -2.10
C GLY A 70 -8.49 2.07 -1.92
N ALA A 71 -7.30 1.67 -2.38
CA ALA A 71 -6.73 0.35 -2.09
C ALA A 71 -5.85 0.40 -0.84
N LEU A 72 -6.05 -0.55 0.07
CA LEU A 72 -5.23 -0.76 1.27
C LEU A 72 -4.16 -1.82 1.01
N GLY A 73 -4.45 -2.78 0.14
CA GLY A 73 -3.49 -3.68 -0.48
C GLY A 73 -3.96 -4.08 -1.88
N TYR A 74 -3.07 -4.78 -2.60
CA TYR A 74 -3.44 -5.68 -3.71
C TYR A 74 -2.24 -6.56 -4.05
N HIS A 75 -2.50 -7.73 -4.64
CA HIS A 75 -1.47 -8.54 -5.26
C HIS A 75 -1.42 -8.33 -6.79
N ASP A 76 -0.21 -8.44 -7.36
CA ASP A 76 0.16 -8.28 -8.76
C ASP A 76 1.34 -9.21 -9.07
N LEU A 77 1.97 -9.03 -10.24
CA LEU A 77 3.21 -9.69 -10.59
C LEU A 77 4.39 -8.70 -10.55
N THR A 78 5.53 -9.20 -10.10
CA THR A 78 6.85 -8.58 -10.33
C THR A 78 7.14 -8.47 -11.84
N ASN A 79 8.18 -7.71 -12.22
CA ASN A 79 8.60 -7.63 -13.62
C ASN A 79 9.08 -8.98 -14.18
N GLU A 80 9.51 -9.87 -13.30
CA GLU A 80 9.94 -11.24 -13.58
C GLU A 80 8.76 -12.21 -13.70
N GLY A 81 7.52 -11.76 -13.46
CA GLY A 81 6.31 -12.58 -13.51
C GLY A 81 6.08 -13.42 -12.25
N LEU A 82 6.79 -13.14 -11.15
CA LEU A 82 6.55 -13.79 -9.86
C LEU A 82 5.48 -13.03 -9.06
N PRO A 83 4.68 -13.72 -8.24
CA PRO A 83 3.68 -13.10 -7.38
C PRO A 83 4.24 -12.04 -6.42
N LEU A 84 3.49 -10.95 -6.27
CA LEU A 84 3.80 -9.75 -5.49
C LEU A 84 2.56 -9.27 -4.75
N GLY A 85 2.51 -9.38 -3.43
CA GLY A 85 1.56 -8.66 -2.57
C GLY A 85 2.09 -7.28 -2.19
N LYS A 86 1.28 -6.23 -2.33
CA LYS A 86 1.58 -4.88 -1.83
C LYS A 86 0.66 -4.53 -0.67
N VAL A 87 1.25 -4.08 0.43
CA VAL A 87 0.55 -3.72 1.67
C VAL A 87 0.80 -2.24 1.95
N PHE A 88 -0.22 -1.38 1.90
CA PHE A 88 -0.07 0.05 2.13
C PHE A 88 -0.24 0.41 3.60
N ALA A 89 0.62 -0.13 4.45
CA ALA A 89 0.55 -0.02 5.91
C ALA A 89 0.43 1.41 6.44
N GLY A 90 1.10 2.39 5.84
CA GLY A 90 0.95 3.79 6.25
C GLY A 90 -0.46 4.34 5.99
N THR A 91 -1.12 3.86 4.93
CA THR A 91 -2.52 4.17 4.61
C THR A 91 -3.45 3.50 5.60
N ASP A 92 -3.22 2.22 5.94
CA ASP A 92 -4.01 1.52 6.97
C ASP A 92 -3.98 2.25 8.31
N LEU A 93 -2.77 2.56 8.80
CA LEU A 93 -2.58 3.29 10.05
C LEU A 93 -3.25 4.67 10.02
N ALA A 94 -3.23 5.38 8.88
CA ALA A 94 -3.86 6.69 8.74
C ALA A 94 -5.39 6.63 8.81
N TYR A 95 -6.00 5.52 8.37
CA TYR A 95 -7.45 5.31 8.41
C TYR A 95 -7.93 4.48 9.61
N GLY A 96 -7.01 4.06 10.48
CA GLY A 96 -7.32 3.27 11.67
C GLY A 96 -7.59 1.79 11.37
N ASN A 97 -7.13 1.28 10.23
CA ASN A 97 -7.18 -0.13 9.87
C ASN A 97 -5.89 -0.86 10.32
N SER A 98 -5.94 -2.18 10.33
CA SER A 98 -4.82 -3.05 10.65
C SER A 98 -4.02 -3.42 9.40
N TRP A 99 -2.81 -2.87 9.27
CA TRP A 99 -1.89 -3.25 8.19
C TRP A 99 -1.54 -4.75 8.19
N THR A 100 -1.58 -5.39 9.37
CA THR A 100 -1.33 -6.84 9.49
C THR A 100 -2.49 -7.68 8.97
N VAL A 101 -3.72 -7.17 9.01
CA VAL A 101 -4.88 -7.80 8.35
C VAL A 101 -4.72 -7.72 6.85
N THR A 102 -4.35 -6.54 6.32
CA THR A 102 -4.04 -6.38 4.89
C THR A 102 -2.87 -7.26 4.45
N ALA A 103 -1.78 -7.34 5.23
CA ALA A 103 -0.64 -8.20 4.90
C ALA A 103 -1.02 -9.68 4.81
N SER A 104 -1.85 -10.14 5.75
CA SER A 104 -2.43 -11.48 5.75
C SER A 104 -3.34 -11.72 4.55
N HIS A 105 -4.25 -10.78 4.25
CA HIS A 105 -5.15 -10.85 3.10
C HIS A 105 -4.38 -11.04 1.79
N GLU A 106 -3.43 -10.15 1.50
CA GLU A 106 -2.66 -10.21 0.25
C GLU A 106 -1.77 -11.46 0.17
N LEU A 107 -1.27 -11.94 1.31
CA LEU A 107 -0.50 -13.18 1.38
C LEU A 107 -1.35 -14.39 0.99
N LEU A 108 -2.54 -14.53 1.56
CA LEU A 108 -3.41 -15.68 1.33
C LEU A 108 -4.02 -15.67 -0.07
N GLU A 109 -4.39 -14.50 -0.60
CA GLU A 109 -4.89 -14.39 -1.98
C GLU A 109 -3.80 -14.70 -3.00
N MET A 110 -2.57 -14.22 -2.77
CA MET A 110 -1.43 -14.56 -3.60
C MET A 110 -1.12 -16.08 -3.61
N LEU A 111 -1.37 -16.78 -2.49
CA LEU A 111 -1.27 -18.24 -2.43
C LEU A 111 -2.40 -18.94 -3.18
N GLY A 112 -3.62 -18.40 -3.14
CA GLY A 112 -4.80 -18.95 -3.81
C GLY A 112 -4.84 -18.74 -5.33
N ASP A 113 -4.43 -17.56 -5.82
CA ASP A 113 -4.40 -17.19 -7.24
C ASP A 113 -3.10 -16.45 -7.63
N PRO A 114 -1.95 -17.15 -7.73
CA PRO A 114 -0.65 -16.52 -7.93
C PRO A 114 -0.53 -15.69 -9.23
N ASP A 115 -1.21 -16.11 -10.29
CA ASP A 115 -1.19 -15.45 -11.61
C ASP A 115 -2.35 -14.45 -11.81
N ILE A 116 -3.24 -14.33 -10.81
CA ILE A 116 -4.40 -13.44 -10.81
C ILE A 116 -5.29 -13.71 -12.02
N ASN A 117 -5.47 -14.99 -12.33
CA ASN A 117 -6.11 -15.50 -13.53
C ASN A 117 -7.17 -16.57 -13.25
N LEU A 118 -7.35 -16.98 -11.98
CA LEU A 118 -8.32 -17.98 -11.60
C LEU A 118 -9.70 -17.36 -11.41
N THR A 119 -10.70 -18.14 -11.80
CA THR A 119 -12.11 -17.78 -11.63
C THR A 119 -12.92 -19.05 -11.41
N VAL A 120 -14.02 -18.94 -10.67
CA VAL A 120 -15.07 -19.97 -10.68
C VAL A 120 -16.22 -19.54 -11.57
N PHE A 121 -16.71 -20.47 -12.38
CA PHE A 121 -17.86 -20.26 -13.25
C PHE A 121 -19.11 -20.88 -12.63
N ILE A 122 -20.12 -20.04 -12.39
CA ILE A 122 -21.43 -20.46 -11.89
C ILE A 122 -22.45 -20.30 -13.00
N GLU A 123 -22.89 -21.43 -13.54
CA GLU A 123 -23.98 -21.47 -14.50
C GLU A 123 -25.29 -21.08 -13.81
N ASN A 124 -25.94 -20.02 -14.29
CA ASN A 124 -27.21 -19.52 -13.76
C ASN A 124 -28.28 -19.35 -14.84
N SER A 125 -27.97 -19.69 -16.08
CA SER A 125 -28.92 -19.83 -17.18
C SER A 125 -28.44 -20.88 -18.18
N ALA A 126 -29.35 -21.42 -19.00
CA ALA A 126 -29.04 -22.49 -19.95
C ALA A 126 -27.95 -22.16 -20.99
N ASN A 127 -27.60 -20.89 -21.15
CA ASN A 127 -26.58 -20.42 -22.09
C ASN A 127 -25.61 -19.44 -21.42
N GLY A 128 -25.45 -19.50 -20.10
CA GLY A 128 -24.83 -18.40 -19.38
C GLY A 128 -24.51 -18.60 -17.91
N GLY A 129 -23.69 -17.69 -17.40
CA GLY A 129 -23.26 -17.74 -16.00
C GLY A 129 -22.52 -16.49 -15.55
N ILE A 130 -22.02 -16.58 -14.32
CA ILE A 130 -21.21 -15.57 -13.68
C ILE A 130 -19.85 -16.18 -13.40
N LEU A 131 -18.78 -15.51 -13.84
CA LEU A 131 -17.44 -15.78 -13.35
C LEU A 131 -17.24 -14.97 -12.07
N TYR A 132 -16.79 -15.59 -10.99
CA TYR A 132 -16.28 -14.90 -9.81
C TYR A 132 -14.76 -14.99 -9.79
N ALA A 133 -14.09 -13.91 -9.39
CA ALA A 133 -12.65 -13.93 -9.13
C ALA A 133 -12.36 -14.91 -7.98
N TYR A 134 -11.22 -15.59 -8.02
CA TYR A 134 -10.87 -16.63 -7.04
C TYR A 134 -10.13 -16.03 -5.82
N GLU A 135 -10.69 -14.96 -5.29
CA GLU A 135 -10.13 -14.13 -4.20
C GLU A 135 -10.63 -14.68 -2.86
N ASN A 136 -9.72 -15.22 -2.05
CA ASN A 136 -10.07 -16.02 -0.88
C ASN A 136 -10.22 -15.21 0.42
N CYS A 137 -9.96 -13.91 0.42
CA CYS A 137 -10.12 -13.05 1.60
C CYS A 137 -11.18 -11.96 1.37
N ASP A 138 -11.38 -11.54 0.12
CA ASP A 138 -12.38 -10.55 -0.36
C ASP A 138 -13.77 -10.62 0.34
N ALA A 139 -14.34 -11.81 0.53
CA ALA A 139 -15.70 -11.97 1.06
C ALA A 139 -15.85 -11.59 2.55
N CYS A 140 -14.76 -11.66 3.31
CA CYS A 140 -14.69 -11.45 4.76
C CYS A 140 -13.61 -10.42 5.16
N GLU A 141 -13.15 -9.59 4.22
CA GLU A 141 -11.92 -8.79 4.35
C GLU A 141 -11.89 -7.77 5.50
N ASP A 142 -13.05 -7.33 5.99
CA ASP A 142 -13.16 -6.21 6.93
C ASP A 142 -12.54 -6.58 8.29
N ASP A 143 -11.72 -5.67 8.84
CA ASP A 143 -11.01 -5.84 10.11
C ASP A 143 -11.89 -6.36 11.26
N ARG A 144 -13.20 -6.09 11.25
CA ARG A 144 -14.13 -6.59 12.27
C ARG A 144 -14.26 -8.13 12.32
N TYR A 145 -13.91 -8.82 11.23
CA TYR A 145 -13.93 -10.28 11.10
C TYR A 145 -12.53 -10.90 11.26
N SER A 146 -11.50 -10.06 11.41
CA SER A 146 -10.13 -10.52 11.68
C SER A 146 -10.04 -11.31 12.99
N TYR A 147 -9.03 -12.16 13.09
CA TYR A 147 -8.72 -12.92 14.29
C TYR A 147 -7.26 -12.76 14.69
N ALA A 148 -6.93 -13.12 15.94
CA ALA A 148 -5.59 -12.90 16.50
C ALA A 148 -4.73 -14.17 16.47
N ILE A 149 -3.47 -14.02 16.05
CA ILE A 149 -2.41 -15.01 16.26
C ILE A 149 -1.30 -14.33 17.05
N ASN A 150 -1.02 -14.83 18.25
CA ASN A 150 -0.01 -14.23 19.16
C ASN A 150 -0.19 -12.71 19.38
N GLY A 151 -1.43 -12.23 19.37
CA GLY A 151 -1.76 -10.81 19.53
C GLY A 151 -1.65 -9.95 18.26
N VAL A 152 -1.25 -10.53 17.13
CA VAL A 152 -1.29 -9.88 15.81
C VAL A 152 -2.62 -10.22 15.13
N GLN A 153 -3.33 -9.19 14.64
CA GLN A 153 -4.56 -9.41 13.87
C GLN A 153 -4.23 -9.86 12.44
N VAL A 154 -4.89 -10.90 11.97
CA VAL A 154 -4.77 -11.45 10.62
C VAL A 154 -6.15 -11.56 9.96
N SER A 155 -6.18 -11.56 8.63
CA SER A 155 -7.44 -11.65 7.87
C SER A 155 -8.11 -13.00 8.08
N ASP A 156 -9.44 -12.99 8.11
CA ASP A 156 -10.23 -14.20 7.87
C ASP A 156 -10.18 -14.57 6.38
N PHE A 157 -10.46 -15.81 6.04
CA PHE A 157 -10.44 -16.29 4.67
C PHE A 157 -11.51 -17.36 4.44
N VAL A 158 -11.99 -17.44 3.20
CA VAL A 158 -12.99 -18.42 2.79
C VAL A 158 -12.35 -19.76 2.43
N PHE A 159 -13.09 -20.83 2.68
CA PHE A 159 -12.72 -22.18 2.25
C PHE A 159 -13.14 -22.41 0.79
N PRO A 160 -12.59 -23.44 0.11
CA PRO A 160 -13.04 -23.80 -1.24
C PRO A 160 -14.55 -24.04 -1.36
N SER A 161 -15.22 -24.43 -0.27
CA SER A 161 -16.68 -24.57 -0.16
C SER A 161 -17.45 -23.28 -0.44
N TRP A 162 -16.86 -22.10 -0.20
CA TRP A 162 -17.49 -20.82 -0.52
C TRP A 162 -17.73 -20.64 -2.02
N PHE A 163 -16.85 -21.23 -2.85
CA PHE A 163 -16.92 -21.17 -4.30
C PHE A 163 -17.77 -22.30 -4.92
N GLN A 164 -18.40 -23.15 -4.11
CA GLN A 164 -19.16 -24.31 -4.59
C GLN A 164 -20.67 -24.01 -4.66
N ASN A 165 -21.32 -24.34 -5.78
CA ASN A 165 -22.76 -24.12 -5.98
C ASN A 165 -23.65 -25.22 -5.37
N PHE A 166 -23.14 -26.00 -4.42
CA PHE A 166 -23.89 -27.05 -3.74
C PHE A 166 -23.73 -26.91 -2.22
N ASN A 167 -24.74 -27.34 -1.47
CA ASN A 167 -24.75 -27.24 -0.02
C ASN A 167 -24.68 -28.65 0.59
N LEU A 168 -23.67 -28.88 1.41
CA LEU A 168 -23.58 -30.07 2.26
C LEU A 168 -23.94 -29.70 3.72
N PRO A 169 -24.60 -30.59 4.48
CA PRO A 169 -24.83 -30.34 5.90
C PRO A 169 -23.51 -30.12 6.65
N ASN A 170 -23.50 -29.16 7.59
CA ASN A 170 -22.33 -28.82 8.41
C ASN A 170 -21.11 -28.35 7.59
N THR A 171 -21.34 -27.71 6.44
CA THR A 171 -20.27 -27.07 5.66
C THR A 171 -19.80 -25.80 6.37
N GLN A 172 -18.48 -25.66 6.53
CA GLN A 172 -17.83 -24.42 6.92
C GLN A 172 -17.43 -23.66 5.65
N TYR A 173 -17.63 -22.34 5.64
CA TYR A 173 -17.40 -21.50 4.45
C TYR A 173 -16.23 -20.52 4.62
N ASP A 174 -15.86 -20.19 5.85
CA ASP A 174 -14.76 -19.32 6.24
C ASP A 174 -14.10 -19.84 7.53
N TYR A 175 -12.86 -19.43 7.78
CA TYR A 175 -12.10 -19.91 8.92
C TYR A 175 -12.74 -19.52 10.26
N CYS A 176 -13.22 -18.28 10.38
CA CYS A 176 -13.88 -17.78 11.59
C CYS A 176 -15.37 -18.19 11.73
N ASN A 177 -15.94 -18.89 10.75
CA ASN A 177 -17.32 -19.39 10.75
C ASN A 177 -18.37 -18.27 10.91
N HIS A 178 -18.15 -17.14 10.24
CA HIS A 178 -19.09 -16.04 10.07
C HIS A 178 -19.99 -16.20 8.84
N ILE A 179 -19.51 -16.90 7.80
CA ILE A 179 -20.22 -17.12 6.54
C ILE A 179 -21.06 -18.40 6.63
N THR A 180 -22.32 -18.31 6.21
CA THR A 180 -23.32 -19.36 6.39
C THR A 180 -23.71 -20.09 5.12
N GLN A 181 -23.30 -19.58 3.95
CA GLN A 181 -23.58 -20.18 2.65
C GLN A 181 -22.54 -19.77 1.59
N ALA A 182 -22.46 -20.53 0.50
CA ALA A 182 -21.61 -20.20 -0.63
C ALA A 182 -21.97 -18.83 -1.25
N PHE A 183 -20.96 -18.10 -1.71
CA PHE A 183 -21.08 -16.77 -2.31
C PHE A 183 -21.72 -15.66 -1.44
N GLU A 184 -21.86 -15.89 -0.14
CA GLU A 184 -22.25 -14.85 0.82
C GLU A 184 -21.09 -13.89 1.07
N LEU A 185 -21.40 -12.59 1.14
CA LEU A 185 -20.44 -11.53 1.43
C LEU A 185 -20.79 -10.92 2.78
N LEU A 186 -19.82 -10.86 3.69
CA LEU A 186 -20.01 -10.20 4.98
C LEU A 186 -20.01 -8.67 4.80
N PRO A 187 -20.71 -7.91 5.66
CA PRO A 187 -20.66 -6.45 5.67
C PRO A 187 -19.24 -5.87 5.67
N GLY A 188 -18.84 -5.25 4.58
CA GLY A 188 -17.47 -4.74 4.38
C GLY A 188 -16.79 -5.39 3.19
N GLY A 189 -17.02 -6.70 2.99
CA GLY A 189 -16.45 -7.48 1.89
C GLY A 189 -17.07 -7.20 0.53
N TYR A 190 -16.34 -7.63 -0.51
CA TYR A 190 -16.78 -7.61 -1.89
C TYR A 190 -16.27 -8.85 -2.63
N ILE A 191 -16.69 -9.02 -3.88
CA ILE A 191 -16.05 -9.96 -4.80
C ILE A 191 -16.12 -9.44 -6.24
N GLY A 192 -15.04 -9.65 -6.99
CA GLY A 192 -15.03 -9.43 -8.44
C GLY A 192 -15.93 -10.44 -9.16
N TYR A 193 -16.79 -9.98 -10.06
CA TYR A 193 -17.59 -10.85 -10.91
C TYR A 193 -17.71 -10.37 -12.36
N TYR A 194 -17.90 -11.30 -13.29
CA TYR A 194 -18.16 -11.03 -14.70
C TYR A 194 -19.42 -11.78 -15.13
N ASN A 195 -20.46 -11.04 -15.51
CA ASN A 195 -21.67 -11.63 -16.08
C ASN A 195 -21.45 -11.91 -17.57
N VAL A 196 -21.35 -13.20 -17.92
CA VAL A 196 -21.04 -13.65 -19.29
C VAL A 196 -22.11 -13.21 -20.29
N ASN A 197 -23.37 -13.15 -19.86
CA ASN A 197 -24.50 -12.83 -20.74
C ASN A 197 -24.59 -11.33 -21.01
N ALA A 198 -24.33 -10.52 -20.00
CA ALA A 198 -24.37 -9.07 -20.14
C ALA A 198 -23.17 -8.52 -20.91
N GLY A 199 -22.02 -9.22 -20.89
CA GLY A 199 -20.80 -8.82 -21.60
C GLY A 199 -20.22 -7.47 -21.15
N GLY A 200 -20.65 -6.96 -20.00
CA GLY A 200 -20.41 -5.58 -19.53
C GLY A 200 -19.06 -5.34 -18.84
N GLY A 201 -18.14 -6.31 -18.89
CA GLY A 201 -16.86 -6.23 -18.16
C GLY A 201 -16.95 -6.76 -16.73
N TRP A 202 -15.80 -6.80 -16.05
CA TRP A 202 -15.73 -7.15 -14.63
C TRP A 202 -16.41 -6.08 -13.76
N GLN A 203 -17.11 -6.49 -12.73
CA GLN A 203 -17.83 -5.64 -11.78
C GLN A 203 -17.50 -6.11 -10.35
N GLN A 204 -17.85 -5.29 -9.35
CA GLN A 204 -17.77 -5.69 -7.95
C GLN A 204 -19.17 -5.89 -7.40
N LYS A 205 -19.35 -7.01 -6.72
CA LYS A 205 -20.53 -7.31 -5.91
C LYS A 205 -20.16 -7.04 -4.46
N TYR A 206 -21.02 -6.37 -3.72
CA TYR A 206 -20.84 -6.07 -2.30
C TYR A 206 -21.91 -6.76 -1.47
N ALA A 207 -21.72 -6.82 -0.16
CA ALA A 207 -22.76 -7.26 0.76
C ALA A 207 -24.05 -6.44 0.60
N ALA A 208 -25.20 -7.08 0.78
CA ALA A 208 -26.50 -6.42 0.65
C ALA A 208 -26.63 -5.26 1.65
N GLY A 209 -27.03 -4.09 1.17
CA GLY A 209 -27.18 -2.89 2.01
C GLY A 209 -25.88 -2.14 2.33
N GLN A 210 -24.74 -2.57 1.78
CA GLN A 210 -23.46 -1.86 1.96
C GLN A 210 -23.51 -0.47 1.31
N SER A 211 -23.15 0.55 2.10
CA SER A 211 -23.02 1.92 1.60
C SER A 211 -21.75 2.04 0.74
N LEU A 212 -21.93 2.26 -0.56
CA LEU A 212 -20.82 2.44 -1.49
C LEU A 212 -20.19 3.82 -1.27
N LYS A 213 -18.86 3.85 -1.11
CA LYS A 213 -18.07 5.08 -0.99
C LYS A 213 -17.38 5.40 -2.32
N TYR A 214 -17.15 6.68 -2.63
CA TYR A 214 -16.48 7.09 -3.87
C TYR A 214 -15.07 6.48 -4.01
N SER A 215 -14.37 6.29 -2.89
CA SER A 215 -13.07 5.61 -2.83
C SER A 215 -13.13 4.15 -3.33
N MET A 216 -14.30 3.52 -3.34
CA MET A 216 -14.47 2.17 -3.86
C MET A 216 -14.52 2.13 -5.39
N ARG A 217 -14.43 3.26 -6.11
CA ARG A 217 -14.42 3.28 -7.58
C ARG A 217 -13.01 2.99 -8.14
N ALA A 218 -12.94 2.13 -9.15
CA ALA A 218 -11.69 1.88 -9.87
C ALA A 218 -11.14 3.15 -10.54
N TYR A 219 -9.85 3.44 -10.33
CA TYR A 219 -9.17 4.59 -10.95
C TYR A 219 -8.97 4.40 -12.47
N ILE A 220 -9.04 5.49 -13.24
CA ILE A 220 -8.86 5.48 -14.71
C ILE A 220 -7.43 5.07 -15.05
N GLY A 221 -7.26 4.02 -15.85
CA GLY A 221 -5.95 3.45 -16.19
C GLY A 221 -5.47 2.34 -15.25
N SER A 222 -6.14 2.08 -14.12
CA SER A 222 -5.84 0.92 -13.25
C SER A 222 -6.19 -0.41 -13.95
N ARG A 223 -5.56 -1.52 -13.54
CA ARG A 223 -5.94 -2.87 -14.04
C ARG A 223 -7.44 -3.14 -13.84
N ARG A 224 -7.98 -2.67 -12.72
CA ARG A 224 -9.41 -2.74 -12.36
C ARG A 224 -10.30 -1.97 -13.34
N GLU A 225 -9.87 -0.82 -13.86
CA GLU A 225 -10.57 -0.12 -14.94
C GLU A 225 -10.38 -0.79 -16.31
N ARG A 226 -9.17 -1.26 -16.63
CA ARG A 226 -8.90 -1.97 -17.89
C ARG A 226 -9.70 -3.27 -18.04
N ARG A 227 -9.97 -3.99 -16.93
CA ARG A 227 -10.83 -5.18 -16.89
C ARG A 227 -12.33 -4.87 -17.05
N ARG A 228 -12.75 -3.62 -16.84
CA ARG A 228 -14.14 -3.16 -17.11
C ARG A 228 -14.37 -2.87 -18.59
N THR A 229 -13.33 -2.54 -19.33
CA THR A 229 -13.41 -2.22 -20.76
C THR A 229 -13.47 -3.52 -21.58
N PRO A 230 -14.58 -3.81 -22.29
CA PRO A 230 -14.68 -4.97 -23.17
C PRO A 230 -13.54 -5.00 -24.20
N LYS A 231 -13.06 -6.20 -24.57
CA LYS A 231 -11.91 -6.37 -25.49
C LYS A 231 -12.09 -5.65 -26.83
N VAL A 232 -13.34 -5.49 -27.29
CA VAL A 232 -13.69 -4.76 -28.52
C VAL A 232 -13.48 -3.24 -28.41
N GLN A 233 -13.45 -2.70 -27.19
CA GLN A 233 -13.18 -1.30 -26.88
C GLN A 233 -11.70 -1.05 -26.53
N TRP A 234 -10.86 -2.09 -26.61
CA TRP A 234 -9.43 -1.94 -26.40
C TRP A 234 -8.81 -1.20 -27.59
N ILE A 235 -8.14 -0.09 -27.28
CA ILE A 235 -7.34 0.65 -28.26
C ILE A 235 -5.89 0.16 -28.12
N LYS A 236 -5.23 -0.19 -29.23
CA LYS A 236 -3.80 -0.53 -29.21
C LYS A 236 -3.03 0.67 -28.69
N SER A 237 -2.27 0.46 -27.60
CA SER A 237 -1.28 1.45 -27.17
C SER A 237 -0.27 1.65 -28.30
N ASN A 238 -0.01 2.91 -28.67
CA ASN A 238 1.13 3.21 -29.52
C ASN A 238 2.40 2.70 -28.84
N VAL A 239 3.31 2.09 -29.61
CA VAL A 239 4.65 1.74 -29.12
C VAL A 239 5.22 3.00 -28.45
N ASN A 240 5.53 2.91 -27.16
CA ASN A 240 6.12 4.01 -26.41
C ASN A 240 7.42 4.43 -27.12
N LYS A 241 7.36 5.47 -27.97
CA LYS A 241 8.39 6.49 -27.89
C LYS A 241 8.24 7.02 -26.49
N VAL A 242 9.17 6.64 -25.60
CA VAL A 242 9.27 7.16 -24.25
C VAL A 242 9.44 8.67 -24.36
N LEU A 243 8.31 9.37 -24.46
CA LEU A 243 8.21 10.80 -24.25
C LEU A 243 7.92 10.94 -22.77
N THR A 244 8.95 11.36 -22.05
CA THR A 244 8.98 11.84 -20.68
C THR A 244 7.70 12.63 -20.32
N SER A 245 6.67 11.94 -19.84
CA SER A 245 5.35 12.53 -19.56
C SER A 245 5.10 12.83 -18.08
N LYS A 246 6.10 12.65 -17.21
CA LYS A 246 6.02 13.06 -15.79
C LYS A 246 5.84 14.59 -15.59
N ASN A 247 6.11 15.41 -16.61
CA ASN A 247 6.06 16.87 -16.50
C ASN A 247 4.69 17.51 -16.76
N ARG A 248 3.66 16.77 -17.20
CA ARG A 248 2.34 17.36 -17.49
C ARG A 248 1.39 17.32 -16.28
N PHE A 249 1.33 16.19 -15.58
CA PHE A 249 0.50 16.06 -14.36
C PHE A 249 1.01 16.93 -13.20
N ALA A 250 2.33 17.08 -13.05
CA ALA A 250 2.90 17.96 -12.04
C ALA A 250 2.55 19.44 -12.29
N ARG A 251 2.37 19.86 -13.55
CA ARG A 251 2.03 21.25 -13.90
C ARG A 251 0.57 21.61 -13.69
N GLU A 252 -0.35 20.65 -13.82
CA GLU A 252 -1.79 20.89 -13.64
C GLU A 252 -2.19 20.86 -12.15
N LEU A 253 -1.55 20.05 -11.31
CA LEU A 253 -1.79 20.07 -9.85
C LEU A 253 -1.22 21.32 -9.16
N THR A 254 -0.15 21.92 -9.69
CA THR A 254 0.45 23.15 -9.14
C THR A 254 -0.38 24.43 -9.32
N ALA A 255 -1.49 24.38 -10.08
CA ALA A 255 -2.31 25.57 -10.36
C ALA A 255 -3.46 25.80 -9.36
N GLU A 256 -3.92 24.78 -8.64
CA GLU A 256 -5.10 24.87 -7.74
C GLU A 256 -4.77 24.90 -6.24
N ILE A 257 -3.56 24.51 -5.85
CA ILE A 257 -3.12 24.51 -4.45
C ILE A 257 -2.16 25.68 -4.32
N GLY A 258 -2.47 26.69 -3.52
CA GLY A 258 -1.70 27.94 -3.40
C GLY A 258 -0.29 27.71 -2.83
N LEU A 259 0.61 27.13 -3.62
CA LEU A 259 1.98 26.83 -3.28
C LEU A 259 2.74 28.13 -3.01
N ARG A 260 3.47 28.16 -1.90
CA ARG A 260 4.28 29.30 -1.49
C ARG A 260 5.74 28.87 -1.41
N PRO A 261 6.68 29.70 -1.88
CA PRO A 261 8.09 29.40 -1.75
C PRO A 261 8.48 29.49 -0.27
N ILE A 262 9.09 28.41 0.21
CA ILE A 262 9.66 28.27 1.55
C ILE A 262 11.15 28.03 1.39
N THR A 263 11.96 28.77 2.14
CA THR A 263 13.42 28.66 2.09
C THR A 263 13.95 27.99 3.34
N PHE A 264 14.73 26.94 3.14
CA PHE A 264 15.46 26.23 4.18
C PHE A 264 16.91 26.73 4.17
N THR A 265 17.40 27.17 5.32
CA THR A 265 18.76 27.63 5.53
C THR A 265 19.43 26.70 6.53
N VAL A 266 20.47 26.00 6.10
CA VAL A 266 21.20 24.99 6.88
C VAL A 266 22.60 25.48 7.17
N LYS A 267 23.04 25.27 8.41
CA LYS A 267 24.41 25.52 8.81
C LYS A 267 24.93 24.40 9.71
N PHE A 268 26.17 24.00 9.47
CA PHE A 268 26.88 22.99 10.23
C PHE A 268 27.95 23.64 11.09
N TYR A 269 28.12 23.12 12.30
CA TYR A 269 29.12 23.53 13.26
C TYR A 269 29.93 22.32 13.70
N ASP A 270 31.23 22.55 13.90
CA ASP A 270 32.18 21.59 14.48
C ASP A 270 32.42 20.33 13.62
N GLY A 271 32.33 20.45 12.29
CA GLY A 271 32.83 19.47 11.33
C GLY A 271 31.95 19.25 10.09
N LYS A 272 32.27 18.18 9.34
CA LYS A 272 31.57 17.71 8.12
C LYS A 272 30.27 16.95 8.40
N GLY A 273 29.13 17.57 8.15
CA GLY A 273 27.81 16.91 8.26
C GLY A 273 27.07 16.81 6.94
N GLY A 274 25.99 16.03 6.96
CA GLY A 274 25.06 15.89 5.85
C GLY A 274 23.62 15.88 6.33
N ILE A 275 22.72 16.50 5.58
CA ILE A 275 21.28 16.49 5.84
C ILE A 275 20.51 16.41 4.51
N CYS A 276 19.45 15.60 4.46
CA CYS A 276 18.62 15.44 3.27
C CYS A 276 17.16 15.84 3.53
N PHE A 277 16.59 16.57 2.58
CA PHE A 277 15.23 17.06 2.54
C PHE A 277 14.48 16.35 1.43
N PHE A 278 13.23 15.95 1.69
CA PHE A 278 12.39 15.30 0.70
C PHE A 278 11.04 16.00 0.65
N ASP A 279 10.48 16.09 -0.55
CA ASP A 279 9.14 16.63 -0.80
C ASP A 279 8.61 16.00 -2.09
N VAL A 280 7.28 15.88 -2.21
CA VAL A 280 6.62 15.34 -3.41
C VAL A 280 6.98 16.11 -4.69
N SER A 281 7.38 17.39 -4.56
CA SER A 281 7.86 18.22 -5.67
C SER A 281 9.36 18.10 -5.98
N MET A 282 10.16 17.46 -5.11
CA MET A 282 11.62 17.35 -5.25
C MET A 282 12.10 16.09 -6.00
N GLY A 283 11.20 15.19 -6.38
CA GLY A 283 11.56 13.90 -6.99
C GLY A 283 12.20 12.92 -5.99
N ASN A 284 12.54 11.72 -6.47
CA ASN A 284 12.97 10.60 -5.61
C ASN A 284 14.31 10.85 -4.89
N ASP A 285 15.17 11.69 -5.44
CA ASP A 285 16.51 11.94 -4.91
C ASP A 285 16.53 13.04 -3.84
N GLY A 286 15.43 13.78 -3.67
CA GLY A 286 15.32 14.88 -2.71
C GLY A 286 16.36 15.98 -2.91
N LYS A 287 16.64 16.72 -1.83
CA LYS A 287 17.72 17.72 -1.76
C LYS A 287 18.62 17.40 -0.58
N CYS A 288 19.84 16.95 -0.86
CA CYS A 288 20.87 16.76 0.17
C CYS A 288 21.84 17.93 0.20
N ILE A 289 22.22 18.34 1.41
CA ILE A 289 23.26 19.32 1.69
C ILE A 289 24.35 18.62 2.49
N ASN A 290 25.56 18.65 1.95
CA ASN A 290 26.77 18.22 2.64
C ASN A 290 27.68 19.44 2.78
N SER A 291 28.22 19.67 3.97
CA SER A 291 29.02 20.87 4.25
C SER A 291 29.99 20.64 5.40
N ASP A 292 31.08 21.42 5.42
CA ASP A 292 32.10 21.44 6.47
C ASP A 292 32.07 22.80 7.18
N ASN A 293 31.81 22.77 8.48
CA ASN A 293 32.10 23.81 9.47
C ASN A 293 31.94 25.29 9.05
N GLY A 294 30.72 25.82 9.19
CA GLY A 294 30.44 27.27 9.14
C GLY A 294 29.78 27.78 7.86
N ASP A 295 29.77 27.00 6.78
CA ASP A 295 29.10 27.36 5.54
C ASP A 295 27.58 27.27 5.68
N THR A 296 26.92 28.38 5.36
CA THR A 296 25.46 28.45 5.26
C THR A 296 25.03 28.05 3.85
N GLN A 297 24.22 27.01 3.72
CA GLN A 297 23.60 26.63 2.45
C GLN A 297 22.09 26.77 2.54
N SER A 298 21.47 27.30 1.49
CA SER A 298 20.02 27.41 1.43
C SER A 298 19.45 26.89 0.11
N PHE A 299 18.20 26.48 0.16
CA PHE A 299 17.41 26.17 -1.03
C PHE A 299 15.94 26.49 -0.78
N THR A 300 15.23 26.74 -1.87
CA THR A 300 13.81 27.09 -1.83
C THR A 300 12.99 26.00 -2.51
N VAL A 301 11.87 25.65 -1.90
CA VAL A 301 10.87 24.74 -2.47
C VAL A 301 9.48 25.32 -2.31
N ASN A 302 8.61 25.07 -3.29
CA ASN A 302 7.22 25.51 -3.25
C ASN A 302 6.38 24.49 -2.48
N GLN A 303 5.86 24.88 -1.31
CA GLN A 303 5.06 24.01 -0.45
C GLN A 303 3.64 24.53 -0.27
N ALA A 304 2.69 23.62 -0.06
CA ALA A 304 1.31 23.97 0.22
C ALA A 304 1.14 24.34 1.71
N PRO A 305 0.32 25.36 2.05
CA PRO A 305 -0.01 25.65 3.44
C PRO A 305 -0.63 24.42 4.13
N GLY A 306 -0.09 24.00 5.27
CA GLY A 306 -0.60 22.85 6.04
C GLY A 306 -0.12 21.47 5.58
N ILE A 307 0.60 21.38 4.45
CA ILE A 307 1.24 20.15 3.95
C ILE A 307 2.71 20.48 3.70
N GLN A 308 3.54 20.33 4.75
CA GLN A 308 4.98 20.53 4.65
C GLN A 308 5.68 19.20 4.87
N ILE A 309 6.42 18.73 3.87
CA ILE A 309 7.24 17.52 3.94
C ILE A 309 8.64 17.94 4.37
N ILE A 310 9.22 17.15 5.26
CA ILE A 310 10.24 17.58 6.21
C ILE A 310 11.43 16.62 6.14
N VAL A 311 12.59 17.20 6.46
CA VAL A 311 13.89 16.58 6.76
C VAL A 311 13.75 15.14 7.23
N VAL A 312 14.42 14.22 6.54
CA VAL A 312 14.29 12.79 6.86
C VAL A 312 15.50 12.31 7.66
N THR A 313 16.72 12.73 7.30
CA THR A 313 17.94 12.30 8.01
C THR A 313 19.09 13.29 7.89
N GLY A 314 19.78 13.54 9.01
CA GLY A 314 21.10 14.16 9.01
C GLY A 314 21.83 13.97 10.34
N SER A 315 23.15 13.90 10.32
CA SER A 315 23.98 13.86 11.54
C SER A 315 25.14 14.84 11.42
N ALA A 316 25.39 15.61 12.48
CA ALA A 316 26.65 16.29 12.64
C ALA A 316 27.69 15.27 13.09
N PRO A 317 28.94 15.34 12.60
CA PRO A 317 29.98 14.42 13.04
C PRO A 317 30.38 14.75 14.48
N ASN A 318 30.72 13.71 15.25
CA ASN A 318 31.44 13.81 16.54
C ASN A 318 30.86 14.80 17.57
N GLY A 319 29.53 14.92 17.67
CA GLY A 319 28.88 15.78 18.66
C GLY A 319 28.80 17.26 18.27
N GLY A 320 29.03 17.59 16.99
CA GLY A 320 28.78 18.92 16.44
C GLY A 320 27.29 19.27 16.36
N LYS A 321 26.97 20.40 15.72
CA LYS A 321 25.62 20.97 15.69
C LYS A 321 25.16 21.30 14.28
N ILE A 322 23.90 21.03 13.96
CA ILE A 322 23.23 21.47 12.74
C ILE A 322 22.12 22.44 13.14
N THR A 323 22.03 23.58 12.46
CA THR A 323 20.88 24.48 12.56
C THR A 323 20.13 24.54 11.24
N VAL A 324 18.81 24.45 11.30
CA VAL A 324 17.90 24.62 10.16
C VAL A 324 16.94 25.76 10.47
N GLU A 325 16.99 26.82 9.68
CA GLU A 325 16.01 27.92 9.71
C GLU A 325 15.10 27.82 8.48
N VAL A 326 13.80 28.02 8.69
CA VAL A 326 12.79 27.98 7.64
C VAL A 326 12.10 29.34 7.55
N THR A 327 12.13 29.95 6.37
CA THR A 327 11.53 31.27 6.12
C THR A 327 10.49 31.24 5.01
N ASP A 328 9.51 32.14 5.08
CA ASP A 328 8.56 32.37 3.99
C ASP A 328 9.17 33.27 2.88
N ALA A 329 8.41 33.47 1.81
CA ALA A 329 8.77 34.33 0.67
C ALA A 329 9.11 35.79 1.06
N ARG A 330 8.66 36.26 2.23
CA ARG A 330 8.90 37.61 2.75
C ARG A 330 10.09 37.65 3.70
N GLY A 331 10.74 36.51 3.97
CA GLY A 331 11.84 36.38 4.91
C GLY A 331 11.39 36.27 6.37
N ASN A 332 10.10 36.07 6.64
CA ASN A 332 9.64 35.83 8.00
C ASN A 332 10.07 34.42 8.43
N VAL A 333 10.75 34.34 9.58
CA VAL A 333 11.13 33.05 10.16
C VAL A 333 9.86 32.32 10.61
N LEU A 334 9.61 31.19 9.98
CA LEU A 334 8.51 30.29 10.30
C LEU A 334 8.91 29.37 11.46
N THR A 335 10.14 28.88 11.45
CA THR A 335 10.69 28.03 12.50
C THR A 335 12.22 27.94 12.41
N THR A 336 12.84 27.54 13.52
CA THR A 336 14.25 27.18 13.63
C THR A 336 14.37 25.87 14.41
N ALA A 337 15.26 24.98 13.97
CA ALA A 337 15.61 23.77 14.69
C ALA A 337 17.13 23.68 14.86
N ASP A 338 17.57 23.17 16.01
CA ASP A 338 18.98 23.04 16.31
C ASP A 338 19.26 21.72 17.05
N ASP A 339 19.95 20.80 16.37
CA ASP A 339 20.21 19.47 16.92
C ASP A 339 21.54 18.91 16.40
N ASN A 340 22.08 17.90 17.08
CA ASN A 340 23.24 17.15 16.62
C ASN A 340 22.87 16.05 15.61
N SER A 341 21.59 15.67 15.56
CA SER A 341 21.05 14.70 14.62
C SER A 341 19.58 14.96 14.35
N PHE A 342 19.14 14.70 13.13
CA PHE A 342 17.74 14.77 12.73
C PHE A 342 17.30 13.39 12.26
N SER A 343 16.37 12.78 13.00
CA SER A 343 15.70 11.54 12.63
C SER A 343 14.18 11.76 12.60
N GLY A 344 13.63 11.90 11.39
CA GLY A 344 12.21 12.12 11.17
C GLY A 344 11.78 13.59 11.10
N ASN A 345 10.46 13.80 10.99
CA ASN A 345 9.85 15.11 10.81
C ASN A 345 10.15 16.06 11.98
N ILE A 346 11.05 17.03 11.77
CA ILE A 346 11.29 18.17 12.68
C ILE A 346 9.99 18.92 13.03
N ILE A 347 8.94 18.81 12.21
CA ILE A 347 7.63 19.40 12.48
C ILE A 347 6.75 18.45 13.29
N LYS A 348 7.11 18.17 14.54
CA LYS A 348 6.17 17.63 15.55
C LYS A 348 5.63 18.68 16.53
N SER A 349 5.95 19.97 16.34
CA SER A 349 5.41 21.07 17.17
C SER A 349 4.81 22.27 16.43
N PHE A 350 4.64 22.26 15.09
CA PHE A 350 4.26 23.49 14.35
C PHE A 350 2.91 23.40 13.65
N ILE A 351 1.86 23.68 14.42
CA ILE A 351 0.65 24.33 13.90
C ILE A 351 0.29 25.43 14.88
N LYS A 352 0.86 26.62 14.71
CA LYS A 352 -0.02 27.78 14.75
C LYS A 352 -0.44 28.02 13.31
N PRO A 353 -1.75 28.05 13.01
CA PRO A 353 -2.19 28.34 11.66
C PRO A 353 -1.55 29.68 11.28
N TYR A 354 -0.92 29.73 10.11
CA TYR A 354 -0.58 30.98 9.48
C TYR A 354 -1.94 31.63 9.14
N THR A 355 -2.55 32.29 10.12
CA THR A 355 -3.78 33.03 9.94
C THR A 355 -3.47 34.17 9.00
N LEU A 356 -4.17 34.14 7.86
CA LEU A 356 -4.21 35.21 6.87
C LEU A 356 -4.56 36.53 7.56
N ASN A 357 -3.72 37.54 7.32
CA ASN A 357 -4.20 38.84 6.90
C ASN A 357 -3.73 39.07 5.47
#